data_AF-A0A6L5G176-F1
#
_entry.id   AF-A0A6L5G176-F1
#
_cell.length_a   1.000
_cell.length_b   1.000
_cell.length_c   1.000
_cell.angle_alpha   90.00
_cell.angle_beta   90.00
_cell.angle_gamma   90.00
#
_symmetry.space_group_name_H-M   'P 1'
#
loop_
_entity.id
_entity.type
_entity.pdbx_description
1 polymer ?
#
loop_
_entity_poly.entity_id
_entity_poly.type
_entity_poly.pdbx_seq_one_letter_code
_entity_poly.pdbx_strand_id
1 'polypeptide(L)'
;MSGAGAITAVVLLEWTVGWVAVSAWAQSWAIVRRGNFRINAWGALLFGVLSFLALRSAADGIPNSTAHRVLDVALIVLVVLLVAHLVVQWSRTDVPGAVLGYAAGAAGVVALGATGALVEGWPGALAGLELVGGTLLLGGVTNGMLLGHWYLNQPGLKTWALARITVLTLIASVAAGVLGLVAAGRLINARTEGALGLPGSSDSFGWAFFIIWIALVIFTAVIVWAAKRCVDIRSIQSATGLYYVAILTAGVAEFLVRYLMLNAT
;
A
#
# COMPACT_ATOMS: atom_id res chain seq x y z
N MET A 1 -18.56 4.94 -3.89
CA MET A 1 -17.79 3.90 -4.63
C MET A 1 -18.06 2.54 -3.99
N SER A 2 -18.41 1.50 -4.75
CA SER A 2 -18.69 0.15 -4.20
C SER A 2 -18.35 -0.97 -5.20
N GLY A 3 -18.34 -2.22 -4.72
CA GLY A 3 -18.13 -3.42 -5.54
C GLY A 3 -16.67 -3.87 -5.71
N ALA A 4 -16.48 -5.07 -6.29
CA ALA A 4 -15.18 -5.72 -6.43
C ALA A 4 -14.14 -4.88 -7.20
N GLY A 5 -14.56 -4.22 -8.28
CA GLY A 5 -13.70 -3.34 -9.06
C GLY A 5 -13.17 -2.15 -8.25
N ALA A 6 -14.02 -1.54 -7.42
CA ALA A 6 -13.62 -0.44 -6.54
C ALA A 6 -12.60 -0.90 -5.48
N ILE A 7 -12.79 -2.09 -4.90
CA ILE A 7 -11.84 -2.65 -3.92
C ILE A 7 -10.46 -2.82 -4.55
N THR A 8 -10.38 -3.47 -5.71
CA THR A 8 -9.11 -3.63 -6.43
C THR A 8 -8.50 -2.29 -6.81
N ALA A 9 -9.31 -1.33 -7.26
CA ALA A 9 -8.85 0.00 -7.63
C ALA A 9 -8.18 0.75 -6.47
N VAL A 10 -8.82 0.70 -5.29
CA VAL A 10 -8.31 1.35 -4.07
C VAL A 10 -7.01 0.69 -3.60
N VAL A 11 -6.97 -0.65 -3.52
CA VAL A 11 -5.76 -1.37 -3.13
C VAL A 11 -4.60 -1.09 -4.08
N LEU A 12 -4.85 -1.05 -5.39
CA LEU A 12 -3.82 -0.71 -6.38
C LEU A 12 -3.26 0.71 -6.17
N LEU A 13 -4.11 1.68 -5.80
CA LEU A 13 -3.67 3.03 -5.48
C LEU A 13 -2.79 3.04 -4.24
N GLU A 14 -3.23 2.46 -3.13
CA GLU A 14 -2.44 2.39 -1.89
C GLU A 14 -1.08 1.74 -2.13
N TRP A 15 -1.09 0.62 -2.86
CA TRP A 15 0.13 -0.09 -3.21
C TRP A 15 1.06 0.77 -4.05
N THR A 16 0.54 1.45 -5.08
CA THR A 16 1.32 2.38 -5.92
C THR A 16 1.97 3.47 -5.09
N VAL A 17 1.17 4.17 -4.27
CA VAL A 17 1.62 5.34 -3.50
C VAL A 17 2.64 4.91 -2.46
N GLY A 18 2.41 3.79 -1.78
CA GLY A 18 3.31 3.24 -0.79
C GLY A 18 4.62 2.78 -1.40
N TRP A 19 4.53 2.12 -2.56
CA TRP A 19 5.69 1.62 -3.27
C TRP A 19 6.62 2.77 -3.67
N VAL A 20 6.11 3.82 -4.33
CA VAL A 20 6.94 4.96 -4.75
C VAL A 20 7.43 5.79 -3.57
N ALA A 21 6.59 6.06 -2.56
CA ALA A 21 6.95 6.92 -1.43
C ALA A 21 8.03 6.28 -0.54
N VAL A 22 7.88 4.99 -0.22
CA VAL A 22 8.89 4.28 0.58
C VAL A 22 10.18 4.09 -0.22
N SER A 23 10.08 3.86 -1.54
CA SER A 23 11.27 3.79 -2.40
C SER A 23 12.03 5.13 -2.44
N ALA A 24 11.31 6.25 -2.56
CA ALA A 24 11.88 7.60 -2.52
C ALA A 24 12.54 7.90 -1.16
N TRP A 25 11.92 7.47 -0.06
CA TRP A 25 12.49 7.61 1.29
C TRP A 25 13.76 6.78 1.50
N ALA A 26 13.82 5.61 0.88
CA ALA A 26 14.99 4.73 0.88
C ALA A 26 16.03 5.07 -0.21
N GLN A 27 15.76 6.08 -1.05
CA GLN A 27 16.61 6.41 -2.20
C GLN A 27 18.02 6.81 -1.75
N SER A 28 19.00 5.98 -2.08
CA SER A 28 20.42 6.35 -1.97
C SER A 28 21.30 5.43 -2.81
N TRP A 29 21.97 6.00 -3.81
CA TRP A 29 22.84 5.24 -4.72
C TRP A 29 24.22 4.92 -4.13
N ALA A 30 24.59 5.59 -3.05
CA ALA A 30 25.80 5.30 -2.30
C ALA A 30 25.69 3.98 -1.50
N ILE A 31 24.48 3.48 -1.29
CA ILE A 31 24.21 2.33 -0.41
C ILE A 31 23.54 1.21 -1.16
N VAL A 32 22.55 1.52 -2.01
CA VAL A 32 21.76 0.55 -2.77
C VAL A 32 21.97 0.79 -4.25
N ARG A 33 22.16 -0.28 -5.03
CA ARG A 33 22.39 -0.13 -6.47
C ARG A 33 21.17 0.45 -7.19
N ARG A 34 21.44 1.18 -8.28
CA ARG A 34 20.43 1.79 -9.15
C ARG A 34 19.39 0.79 -9.68
N GLY A 35 19.80 -0.46 -9.89
CA GLY A 35 18.91 -1.53 -10.36
C GLY A 35 17.68 -1.74 -9.47
N ASN A 36 17.84 -1.63 -8.15
CA ASN A 36 16.72 -1.70 -7.21
C ASN A 36 15.69 -0.61 -7.51
N PHE A 37 16.12 0.65 -7.56
CA PHE A 37 15.22 1.78 -7.76
C PHE A 37 14.57 1.79 -9.15
N ARG A 38 15.24 1.25 -10.18
CA ARG A 38 14.65 1.06 -11.51
C ARG A 38 13.51 0.05 -11.49
N ILE A 39 13.69 -1.11 -10.84
CA ILE A 39 12.62 -2.12 -10.71
C ILE A 39 11.45 -1.56 -9.90
N ASN A 40 11.73 -0.84 -8.80
CA ASN A 40 10.69 -0.19 -8.01
C ASN A 40 9.92 0.85 -8.84
N ALA A 41 10.60 1.67 -9.63
CA ALA A 41 9.95 2.66 -10.49
C ALA A 41 9.09 2.01 -11.59
N TRP A 42 9.54 0.91 -12.20
CA TRP A 42 8.73 0.14 -13.16
C TRP A 42 7.48 -0.46 -12.51
N GLY A 43 7.63 -1.09 -11.34
CA GLY A 43 6.52 -1.67 -10.59
C GLY A 43 5.49 -0.62 -10.18
N ALA A 44 5.95 0.50 -9.61
CA ALA A 44 5.10 1.62 -9.25
C ALA A 44 4.39 2.24 -10.47
N LEU A 45 5.06 2.38 -11.62
CA LEU A 45 4.41 2.87 -12.84
C LEU A 45 3.33 1.91 -13.33
N LEU A 46 3.62 0.60 -13.37
CA LEU A 46 2.65 -0.40 -13.80
C LEU A 46 1.39 -0.36 -12.91
N PHE A 47 1.57 -0.41 -11.60
CA PHE A 47 0.45 -0.37 -10.65
C PHE A 47 -0.27 0.97 -10.68
N GLY A 48 0.45 2.08 -10.90
CA GLY A 48 -0.13 3.41 -11.01
C GLY A 48 -0.99 3.61 -12.25
N VAL A 49 -0.60 3.03 -13.39
CA VAL A 49 -1.44 3.02 -14.60
C VAL A 49 -2.68 2.15 -14.39
N LEU A 50 -2.52 0.97 -13.77
CA LEU A 50 -3.66 0.11 -13.44
C LEU A 50 -4.62 0.76 -12.44
N SER A 51 -4.09 1.44 -11.41
CA SER A 51 -4.92 2.17 -10.43
C SER A 51 -5.64 3.35 -11.08
N PHE A 52 -4.98 4.09 -11.97
CA PHE A 52 -5.61 5.16 -12.76
C PHE A 52 -6.82 4.63 -13.55
N LEU A 53 -6.64 3.56 -14.32
CA LEU A 53 -7.71 2.99 -15.13
C LEU A 53 -8.85 2.43 -14.26
N ALA A 54 -8.50 1.68 -13.22
CA ALA A 54 -9.47 1.05 -12.33
C ALA A 54 -10.27 2.08 -11.53
N LEU A 55 -9.63 3.12 -10.99
CA LEU A 55 -10.32 4.15 -10.18
C LEU A 55 -11.24 5.02 -11.02
N ARG A 56 -10.86 5.39 -12.25
CA ARG A 56 -11.77 6.12 -13.14
C ARG A 56 -12.99 5.28 -13.46
N SER A 57 -12.80 4.01 -13.81
CA SER A 57 -13.91 3.09 -14.06
C SER A 57 -14.80 2.87 -12.82
N ALA A 58 -14.23 2.84 -11.62
CA ALA A 58 -14.97 2.67 -10.36
C ALA A 58 -15.68 3.96 -9.91
N ALA A 59 -15.22 5.12 -10.38
CA ALA A 59 -15.84 6.41 -10.10
C ALA A 59 -16.88 6.81 -11.16
N ASP A 60 -16.92 6.11 -12.30
CA ASP A 60 -17.91 6.33 -13.36
C ASP A 60 -19.33 6.17 -12.80
N GLY A 61 -20.17 7.18 -12.99
CA GLY A 61 -21.55 7.22 -12.47
C GLY A 61 -21.72 7.87 -11.09
N ILE A 62 -20.64 8.19 -10.38
CA ILE A 62 -20.71 9.01 -9.17
C ILE A 62 -20.96 10.46 -9.56
N PRO A 63 -21.92 11.18 -8.94
CA PRO A 63 -22.18 12.59 -9.25
C PRO A 63 -20.91 13.43 -9.19
N ASN A 64 -20.74 14.31 -10.19
CA ASN A 64 -19.55 15.13 -10.33
C ASN A 64 -19.42 16.11 -9.13
N SER A 65 -18.59 15.73 -8.17
CA SER A 65 -18.31 16.48 -6.95
C SER A 65 -16.91 17.09 -7.00
N THR A 66 -16.58 17.96 -6.06
CA THR A 66 -15.21 18.47 -5.93
C THR A 66 -14.21 17.34 -5.66
N ALA A 67 -14.58 16.33 -4.86
CA ALA A 67 -13.74 15.16 -4.61
C ALA A 67 -13.46 14.35 -5.88
N HIS A 68 -14.47 14.16 -6.74
CA HIS A 68 -14.29 13.48 -8.03
C HIS A 68 -13.29 14.21 -8.94
N ARG A 69 -13.40 15.54 -9.06
CA ARG A 69 -12.46 16.36 -9.85
C ARG A 69 -11.05 16.33 -9.28
N VAL A 70 -10.91 16.40 -7.96
CA VAL A 70 -9.60 16.31 -7.30
C VAL A 70 -8.98 14.94 -7.54
N LEU A 71 -9.76 13.86 -7.46
CA LEU A 71 -9.28 12.50 -7.74
C LEU A 71 -8.74 12.39 -9.17
N ASP A 72 -9.52 12.80 -10.18
CA ASP A 72 -9.09 12.74 -11.59
C ASP A 72 -7.77 13.50 -11.81
N VAL A 73 -7.67 14.74 -11.35
CA VAL A 73 -6.45 15.55 -11.51
C VAL A 73 -5.27 14.92 -10.76
N ALA A 74 -5.47 14.45 -9.53
CA ALA A 74 -4.42 13.83 -8.74
C ALA A 74 -3.91 12.54 -9.38
N LEU A 75 -4.79 11.72 -9.96
CA LEU A 75 -4.42 10.49 -10.67
C LEU A 75 -3.62 10.79 -11.96
N ILE A 76 -4.02 11.79 -12.75
CA ILE A 76 -3.25 12.23 -13.92
C ILE A 76 -1.85 12.69 -13.50
N VAL A 77 -1.77 13.56 -12.50
CA VAL A 77 -0.50 14.09 -11.98
C VAL A 77 0.36 12.96 -11.43
N LEU A 78 -0.21 12.00 -10.69
CA LEU A 78 0.49 10.83 -10.18
C LEU A 78 1.15 10.03 -11.32
N VAL A 79 0.41 9.68 -12.37
CA VAL A 79 0.96 8.91 -13.52
C VAL A 79 2.07 9.68 -14.22
N VAL A 80 1.89 10.98 -14.47
CA VAL A 80 2.94 11.83 -15.07
C VAL A 80 4.20 11.84 -14.20
N LEU A 81 4.05 11.98 -12.89
CA LEU A 81 5.17 11.97 -11.96
C LEU A 81 5.83 10.59 -11.85
N LEU A 82 5.09 9.48 -11.98
CA LEU A 82 5.65 8.13 -12.01
C LEU A 82 6.47 7.90 -13.28
N VAL A 83 6.02 8.38 -14.44
CA VAL A 83 6.80 8.34 -15.69
C VAL A 83 8.07 9.17 -15.53
N ALA A 84 7.96 10.40 -15.02
CA ALA A 84 9.12 11.25 -14.79
C ALA A 84 10.10 10.62 -13.78
N HIS A 85 9.59 10.05 -12.68
CA HIS A 85 10.35 9.35 -11.65
C HIS A 85 11.11 8.16 -12.24
N LEU A 86 10.46 7.38 -13.12
CA LEU A 86 11.10 6.30 -13.85
C LEU A 86 12.27 6.83 -14.70
N VAL A 87 12.03 7.82 -15.56
CA VAL A 87 13.04 8.40 -16.47
C VAL A 87 14.28 8.87 -15.71
N VAL A 88 14.10 9.54 -14.56
CA VAL A 88 15.25 10.05 -13.79
C VAL A 88 16.07 8.97 -13.08
N GLN A 89 15.61 7.71 -13.01
CA GLN A 89 16.44 6.59 -12.51
C GLN A 89 17.63 6.26 -13.43
N TRP A 90 17.71 6.88 -14.61
CA TRP A 90 18.87 6.84 -15.51
C TRP A 90 19.76 8.08 -15.44
N SER A 91 19.44 9.05 -14.59
CA SER A 91 20.29 10.21 -14.37
C SER A 91 21.61 9.86 -13.66
N ARG A 92 22.51 10.84 -13.52
CA ARG A 92 23.84 10.66 -12.89
C ARG A 92 23.81 10.77 -11.36
N THR A 93 22.73 11.31 -10.80
CA THR A 93 22.55 11.57 -9.35
C THR A 93 21.22 11.00 -8.86
N ASP A 94 21.11 10.64 -7.59
CA ASP A 94 19.86 10.13 -6.99
C ASP A 94 18.83 11.21 -6.63
N VAL A 95 19.26 12.47 -6.49
CA VAL A 95 18.40 13.60 -6.07
C VAL A 95 17.12 13.74 -6.91
N PRO A 96 17.15 13.78 -8.26
CA PRO A 96 15.92 13.90 -9.04
C PRO A 96 14.96 12.72 -8.83
N GLY A 97 15.52 11.51 -8.64
CA GLY A 97 14.75 10.31 -8.32
C GLY A 97 14.02 10.45 -6.98
N ALA A 98 14.71 10.92 -5.93
CA ALA A 98 14.10 11.18 -4.64
C ALA A 98 13.01 12.27 -4.74
N VAL A 99 13.31 13.41 -5.36
CA VAL A 99 12.39 14.55 -5.49
C VAL A 99 11.11 14.16 -6.23
N LEU A 100 11.23 13.53 -7.40
CA LEU A 100 10.05 13.10 -8.17
C LEU A 100 9.31 11.95 -7.49
N GLY A 101 10.00 11.08 -6.76
CA GLY A 101 9.37 10.03 -5.97
C GLY A 101 8.53 10.59 -4.82
N TYR A 102 9.04 11.60 -4.10
CA TYR A 102 8.26 12.30 -3.07
C TYR A 102 7.10 13.09 -3.68
N ALA A 103 7.29 13.75 -4.82
CA ALA A 103 6.22 14.44 -5.51
C ALA A 103 5.10 13.46 -5.94
N ALA A 104 5.47 12.30 -6.50
CA ALA A 104 4.52 11.24 -6.84
C ALA A 104 3.78 10.73 -5.60
N GLY A 105 4.50 10.47 -4.50
CA GLY A 105 3.90 10.09 -3.22
C GLY A 105 2.90 11.12 -2.71
N ALA A 106 3.23 12.42 -2.78
CA ALA A 106 2.35 13.51 -2.36
C ALA A 106 1.08 13.60 -3.22
N ALA A 107 1.21 13.53 -4.56
CA ALA A 107 0.07 13.46 -5.46
C ALA A 107 -0.81 12.23 -5.18
N GLY A 108 -0.17 11.10 -4.87
CA GLY A 108 -0.81 9.88 -4.42
C GLY A 108 -1.62 10.05 -3.14
N VAL A 109 -1.08 10.72 -2.12
CA VAL A 109 -1.81 11.03 -0.87
C VAL A 109 -3.02 11.91 -1.13
N VAL A 110 -2.93 12.88 -2.06
CA VAL A 110 -4.09 13.68 -2.48
C VAL A 110 -5.15 12.78 -3.14
N ALA A 111 -4.75 11.87 -4.03
CA ALA A 111 -5.66 10.90 -4.64
C ALA A 111 -6.31 9.97 -3.60
N LEU A 112 -5.58 9.50 -2.59
CA LEU A 112 -6.10 8.68 -1.49
C LEU A 112 -7.13 9.46 -0.66
N GLY A 113 -6.84 10.72 -0.32
CA GLY A 113 -7.79 11.59 0.40
C GLY A 113 -9.08 11.83 -0.39
N ALA A 114 -8.96 12.10 -1.70
CA ALA A 114 -10.11 12.25 -2.58
C ALA A 114 -10.91 10.95 -2.72
N THR A 115 -10.22 9.81 -2.84
CA THR A 115 -10.85 8.47 -2.87
C THR A 115 -11.61 8.20 -1.57
N GLY A 116 -11.01 8.48 -0.41
CA GLY A 116 -11.64 8.33 0.90
C GLY A 116 -12.89 9.20 1.06
N ALA A 117 -12.90 10.40 0.47
CA ALA A 117 -14.07 11.28 0.46
C ALA A 117 -15.23 10.77 -0.44
N LEU A 118 -14.96 9.83 -1.34
CA LEU A 118 -15.97 9.18 -2.20
C LEU A 118 -16.48 7.84 -1.61
N VAL A 119 -15.99 7.44 -0.43
CA VAL A 119 -16.49 6.28 0.31
C VAL A 119 -17.69 6.70 1.14
N GLU A 120 -18.87 6.18 0.78
CA GLU A 120 -20.13 6.49 1.45
C GLU A 120 -20.15 5.96 2.89
N GLY A 121 -20.75 6.71 3.82
CA GLY A 121 -20.85 6.30 5.24
C GLY A 121 -19.58 6.54 6.07
N TRP A 122 -18.49 7.04 5.47
CA TRP A 122 -17.22 7.26 6.15
C TRP A 122 -16.90 8.74 6.38
N PRO A 123 -16.43 9.12 7.59
CA PRO A 123 -15.79 10.41 7.78
C PRO A 123 -14.53 10.50 6.93
N GLY A 124 -14.43 11.50 6.05
CA GLY A 124 -13.33 11.59 5.07
C GLY A 124 -11.93 11.58 5.69
N ALA A 125 -11.76 12.18 6.88
CA ALA A 125 -10.49 12.12 7.61
C ALA A 125 -10.13 10.71 8.07
N LEU A 126 -11.10 9.94 8.60
CA LEU A 126 -10.88 8.56 9.03
C LEU A 126 -10.58 7.66 7.82
N ALA A 127 -11.35 7.80 6.74
CA ALA A 127 -11.12 7.07 5.49
C ALA A 127 -9.72 7.36 4.92
N GLY A 128 -9.33 8.63 4.85
CA GLY A 128 -8.01 9.02 4.37
C GLY A 128 -6.88 8.47 5.24
N LEU A 129 -7.02 8.48 6.57
CA LEU A 129 -6.03 7.90 7.47
C LEU A 129 -5.91 6.38 7.31
N GLU A 130 -7.04 5.68 7.20
CA GLU A 130 -7.07 4.22 6.92
C GLU A 130 -6.29 3.89 5.64
N LEU A 131 -6.59 4.62 4.56
CA LEU A 131 -5.92 4.46 3.26
C LEU A 131 -4.41 4.78 3.32
N VAL A 132 -4.01 5.79 4.09
CA VAL A 132 -2.59 6.10 4.31
C VAL A 132 -1.90 5.01 5.15
N GLY A 133 -2.60 4.42 6.11
CA GLY A 133 -2.12 3.27 6.89
C GLY A 133 -1.79 2.07 5.98
N GLY A 134 -2.73 1.69 5.12
CA GLY A 134 -2.54 0.61 4.14
C GLY A 134 -1.42 0.90 3.15
N THR A 135 -1.36 2.14 2.67
CA THR A 135 -0.26 2.65 1.81
C THR A 135 1.11 2.43 2.43
N LEU A 136 1.31 2.81 3.70
CA LEU A 136 2.58 2.62 4.39
C LEU A 136 2.91 1.14 4.62
N LEU A 137 1.91 0.32 4.94
CA LEU A 137 2.09 -1.12 5.14
C LEU A 137 2.52 -1.81 3.85
N LEU A 138 1.77 -1.64 2.76
CA LEU A 138 2.06 -2.23 1.45
C LEU A 138 3.39 -1.72 0.89
N GLY A 139 3.66 -0.42 1.02
CA GLY A 139 4.92 0.19 0.62
C GLY A 139 6.11 -0.41 1.37
N GLY A 140 5.98 -0.57 2.69
CA GLY A 140 7.01 -1.13 3.57
C GLY A 140 7.33 -2.59 3.27
N VAL A 141 6.31 -3.46 3.19
CA VAL A 141 6.53 -4.89 2.88
C VAL A 141 7.08 -5.09 1.47
N THR A 142 6.62 -4.30 0.49
CA THR A 142 7.07 -4.42 -0.91
C THR A 142 8.52 -3.98 -1.06
N ASN A 143 8.86 -2.79 -0.55
CA ASN A 143 10.24 -2.30 -0.64
C ASN A 143 11.19 -3.15 0.21
N GLY A 144 10.74 -3.65 1.37
CA GLY A 144 11.52 -4.56 2.21
C GLY A 144 11.82 -5.89 1.53
N MET A 145 10.81 -6.49 0.87
CA MET A 145 10.96 -7.71 0.08
C MET A 145 11.92 -7.52 -1.10
N LEU A 146 11.68 -6.49 -1.92
CA LEU A 146 12.50 -6.23 -3.11
C LEU A 146 13.95 -5.91 -2.72
N LEU A 147 14.14 -5.08 -1.70
CA LEU A 147 15.48 -4.79 -1.20
C LEU A 147 16.14 -6.07 -0.67
N GLY A 148 15.44 -6.88 0.12
CA GLY A 148 15.94 -8.18 0.60
C GLY A 148 16.41 -9.09 -0.53
N HIS A 149 15.65 -9.17 -1.64
CA HIS A 149 16.05 -9.92 -2.83
C HIS A 149 17.39 -9.43 -3.41
N TRP A 150 17.64 -8.12 -3.43
CA TRP A 150 18.94 -7.57 -3.85
C TRP A 150 20.08 -7.95 -2.91
N TYR A 151 19.85 -8.08 -1.61
CA TYR A 151 20.89 -8.56 -0.68
C TYR A 151 21.30 -10.01 -0.97
N LEU A 152 20.39 -10.86 -1.47
CA LEU A 152 20.71 -12.24 -1.83
C LEU A 152 21.65 -12.31 -3.04
N ASN A 153 21.42 -11.45 -4.03
CA ASN A 153 22.20 -11.44 -5.27
C ASN A 153 23.47 -10.58 -5.18
N GLN A 154 23.59 -9.73 -4.14
CA GLN A 154 24.70 -8.81 -3.96
C GLN A 154 25.10 -8.69 -2.48
N PRO A 155 25.91 -9.64 -1.98
CA PRO A 155 26.45 -9.55 -0.64
C PRO A 155 27.32 -8.28 -0.50
N GLY A 156 27.15 -7.54 0.59
CA GLY A 156 27.94 -6.33 0.91
C GLY A 156 27.15 -5.02 1.03
N LEU A 157 25.84 -5.02 0.76
CA LEU A 157 24.99 -3.87 1.04
C LEU A 157 24.94 -3.60 2.56
N LYS A 158 24.87 -2.32 2.95
CA LYS A 158 24.86 -1.94 4.37
C LYS A 158 23.55 -2.34 5.03
N THR A 159 23.57 -3.20 6.04
CA THR A 159 22.37 -3.80 6.67
C THR A 159 21.37 -2.77 7.22
N TRP A 160 21.83 -1.57 7.57
CA TRP A 160 20.95 -0.53 8.11
C TRP A 160 19.88 -0.04 7.12
N ALA A 161 20.12 -0.15 5.80
CA ALA A 161 19.13 0.25 4.80
C ALA A 161 17.86 -0.60 4.92
N LEU A 162 18.04 -1.93 4.98
CA LEU A 162 16.94 -2.85 5.26
C LEU A 162 16.37 -2.65 6.67
N ALA A 163 17.22 -2.41 7.68
CA ALA A 163 16.76 -2.17 9.05
C ALA A 163 15.79 -0.97 9.14
N ARG A 164 16.07 0.12 8.44
CA ARG A 164 15.21 1.31 8.40
C ARG A 164 13.84 1.00 7.79
N ILE A 165 13.81 0.30 6.66
CA ILE A 165 12.54 -0.13 6.05
C ILE A 165 11.78 -1.05 7.00
N THR A 166 12.45 -2.00 7.67
CA THR A 166 11.80 -2.90 8.63
C THR A 166 11.20 -2.16 9.83
N VAL A 167 11.87 -1.13 10.34
CA VAL A 167 11.29 -0.31 11.41
C VAL A 167 10.07 0.46 10.91
N LEU A 168 10.13 1.05 9.71
CA LEU A 168 8.99 1.72 9.09
C LEU A 168 7.81 0.76 8.90
N THR A 169 8.06 -0.44 8.36
CA THR A 169 7.03 -1.46 8.14
C THR A 169 6.40 -1.90 9.46
N LEU A 170 7.18 -2.07 10.52
CA LEU A 170 6.64 -2.43 11.84
C LEU A 170 5.72 -1.34 12.40
N ILE A 171 6.12 -0.07 12.29
CA ILE A 171 5.29 1.07 12.68
C ILE A 171 4.01 1.12 11.82
N ALA A 172 4.13 0.88 10.51
CA ALA A 172 2.99 0.85 9.59
C ALA A 172 2.01 -0.28 9.91
N SER A 173 2.48 -1.49 10.24
CA SER A 173 1.62 -2.61 10.67
C SER A 173 0.83 -2.25 11.93
N VAL A 174 1.48 -1.62 12.92
CA VAL A 174 0.81 -1.18 14.15
C VAL A 174 -0.19 -0.07 13.84
N ALA A 175 0.18 0.91 13.02
CA ALA A 175 -0.70 2.01 12.65
C ALA A 175 -1.95 1.51 11.90
N ALA A 176 -1.79 0.61 10.92
CA ALA A 176 -2.89 -0.02 10.20
C ALA A 176 -3.83 -0.78 11.16
N GLY A 177 -3.25 -1.56 12.08
CA GLY A 177 -4.02 -2.26 13.12
C GLY A 177 -4.81 -1.31 14.02
N VAL A 178 -4.19 -0.23 14.51
CA VAL A 178 -4.85 0.76 15.36
C VAL A 178 -5.96 1.50 14.60
N LEU A 179 -5.72 1.91 13.36
CA LEU A 179 -6.72 2.60 12.54
C LEU A 179 -7.94 1.72 12.25
N GLY A 180 -7.74 0.45 11.89
CA GLY A 180 -8.85 -0.47 11.69
C GLY A 180 -9.59 -0.81 12.99
N LEU A 181 -8.91 -0.83 14.15
CA LEU A 181 -9.58 -0.95 15.46
C LEU A 181 -10.42 0.28 15.80
N VAL A 182 -9.93 1.49 15.50
CA VAL A 182 -10.72 2.73 15.63
C VAL A 182 -11.96 2.69 14.71
N ALA A 183 -11.84 2.08 13.54
CA ALA A 183 -12.92 1.88 12.59
C ALA A 183 -13.77 0.61 12.83
N ALA A 184 -13.51 -0.16 13.89
CA ALA A 184 -14.11 -1.49 14.09
C ALA A 184 -15.64 -1.48 14.06
N GLY A 185 -16.28 -0.48 14.67
CA GLY A 185 -17.74 -0.36 14.68
C GLY A 185 -18.37 -0.22 13.28
N ARG A 186 -17.62 0.24 12.28
CA ARG A 186 -18.05 0.29 10.88
C ARG A 186 -17.71 -1.01 10.16
N LEU A 187 -16.48 -1.48 10.31
CA LEU A 187 -15.95 -2.64 9.60
C LEU A 187 -16.67 -3.94 9.98
N ILE A 188 -16.99 -4.14 11.26
CA ILE A 188 -17.72 -5.33 11.75
C ILE A 188 -19.13 -5.41 11.15
N ASN A 189 -19.76 -4.27 10.91
CA ASN A 189 -21.13 -4.16 10.41
C ASN A 189 -21.20 -4.06 8.88
N ALA A 190 -20.08 -4.30 8.17
CA ALA A 190 -20.07 -4.31 6.71
C ALA A 190 -21.02 -5.36 6.14
N ARG A 191 -21.72 -5.02 5.06
CA ARG A 191 -22.63 -5.92 4.35
C ARG A 191 -21.83 -6.85 3.46
N THR A 192 -21.83 -8.14 3.79
CA THR A 192 -20.99 -9.12 3.10
C THR A 192 -21.80 -10.30 2.57
N GLU A 193 -23.08 -10.05 2.32
CA GLU A 193 -24.00 -10.98 1.69
C GLU A 193 -23.43 -11.46 0.35
N GLY A 194 -23.48 -12.77 0.11
CA GLY A 194 -22.93 -13.36 -1.12
C GLY A 194 -21.40 -13.42 -1.21
N ALA A 195 -20.64 -13.07 -0.15
CA ALA A 195 -19.17 -13.14 -0.16
C ALA A 195 -18.60 -14.54 -0.48
N LEU A 196 -19.35 -15.59 -0.14
CA LEU A 196 -18.99 -16.98 -0.42
C LEU A 196 -19.49 -17.47 -1.79
N GLY A 197 -20.10 -16.60 -2.60
CA GLY A 197 -20.62 -16.94 -3.92
C GLY A 197 -21.77 -17.96 -3.90
N LEU A 198 -22.33 -18.25 -2.73
CA LEU A 198 -23.46 -19.16 -2.56
C LEU A 198 -24.76 -18.40 -2.86
N PRO A 199 -25.46 -18.72 -3.97
CA PRO A 199 -26.72 -18.07 -4.30
C PRO A 199 -27.72 -18.26 -3.15
N GLY A 200 -28.25 -17.15 -2.61
CA GLY A 200 -29.26 -17.18 -1.53
C GLY A 200 -28.72 -17.15 -0.10
N SER A 201 -27.41 -17.01 0.13
CA SER A 201 -26.88 -16.75 1.48
C SER A 201 -27.14 -15.29 1.88
N SER A 202 -28.10 -15.08 2.77
CA SER A 202 -28.45 -13.79 3.37
C SER A 202 -27.54 -13.38 4.54
N ASP A 203 -26.55 -14.21 4.87
CA ASP A 203 -25.76 -14.02 6.08
C ASP A 203 -24.60 -13.06 5.81
N SER A 204 -24.48 -12.03 6.65
CA SER A 204 -23.30 -11.17 6.67
C SER A 204 -22.24 -11.72 7.62
N PHE A 205 -21.04 -11.91 7.09
CA PHE A 205 -19.83 -12.36 7.77
C PHE A 205 -18.85 -11.21 8.09
N GLY A 206 -19.32 -9.96 8.16
CA GLY A 206 -18.48 -8.78 8.40
C GLY A 206 -17.61 -8.92 9.66
N TRP A 207 -18.19 -9.43 10.76
CA TRP A 207 -17.47 -9.70 12.00
C TRP A 207 -16.35 -10.75 11.83
N ALA A 208 -16.60 -11.83 11.08
CA ALA A 208 -15.66 -12.92 10.88
C ALA A 208 -14.48 -12.45 10.02
N PHE A 209 -14.77 -11.74 8.92
CA PHE A 209 -13.75 -11.09 8.10
C PHE A 209 -12.94 -10.05 8.87
N PHE A 210 -13.57 -9.30 9.77
CA PHE A 210 -12.84 -8.37 10.63
C PHE A 210 -11.87 -9.08 11.58
N ILE A 211 -12.26 -10.22 12.17
CA ILE A 211 -11.35 -11.03 13.01
C ILE A 211 -10.22 -11.62 12.19
N ILE A 212 -10.50 -12.14 10.99
CA ILE A 212 -9.47 -12.64 10.07
C ILE A 212 -8.50 -11.52 9.71
N TRP A 213 -8.99 -10.32 9.42
CA TRP A 213 -8.17 -9.15 9.16
C TRP A 213 -7.26 -8.83 10.36
N ILE A 214 -7.79 -8.78 11.59
CA ILE A 214 -6.99 -8.57 12.80
C ILE A 214 -5.88 -9.62 12.89
N ALA A 215 -6.21 -10.90 12.70
CA ALA A 215 -5.24 -11.99 12.75
C ALA A 215 -4.12 -11.81 11.71
N LEU A 216 -4.47 -11.42 10.48
CA LEU A 216 -3.50 -11.18 9.40
C LEU A 216 -2.60 -9.97 9.66
N VAL A 217 -3.14 -8.85 10.16
CA VAL A 217 -2.34 -7.66 10.48
C VAL A 217 -1.40 -7.93 11.65
N ILE A 218 -1.88 -8.60 12.71
CA ILE A 218 -1.04 -9.00 13.85
C ILE A 218 0.05 -9.97 13.38
N PHE A 219 -0.32 -10.98 12.59
CA PHE A 219 0.65 -11.93 12.05
C PHE A 219 1.71 -11.24 11.20
N THR A 220 1.31 -10.31 10.33
CA THR A 220 2.22 -9.49 9.54
C THR A 220 3.19 -8.70 10.44
N ALA A 221 2.69 -8.05 11.51
CA ALA A 221 3.53 -7.32 12.45
C ALA A 221 4.55 -8.24 13.16
N VAL A 222 4.13 -9.45 13.57
CA VAL A 222 5.01 -10.45 14.18
C VAL A 222 6.09 -10.92 13.21
N ILE A 223 5.73 -11.18 11.95
CA ILE A 223 6.70 -11.58 10.91
C ILE A 223 7.71 -10.46 10.62
N VAL A 224 7.26 -9.21 10.52
CA VAL A 224 8.14 -8.05 10.32
C VAL A 224 9.04 -7.83 11.55
N TRP A 225 8.52 -8.04 12.76
CA TRP A 225 9.34 -8.03 13.98
C TRP A 225 10.39 -9.15 13.98
N ALA A 226 10.03 -10.35 13.55
CA ALA A 226 10.99 -11.45 13.40
C ALA A 226 12.05 -11.10 12.33
N ALA A 227 11.64 -10.49 11.22
CA ALA A 227 12.57 -10.01 10.18
C ALA A 227 13.54 -8.96 10.76
N LYS A 228 13.06 -8.07 11.64
CA LYS A 228 13.91 -7.11 12.35
C LYS A 228 14.98 -7.82 13.18
N ARG A 229 14.62 -8.87 13.91
CA ARG A 229 15.58 -9.68 14.69
C ARG A 229 16.62 -10.34 13.77
N CYS A 230 16.20 -10.88 12.63
CA CYS A 230 17.12 -11.42 11.63
C CYS A 230 18.09 -10.36 11.10
N VAL A 231 17.60 -9.13 10.81
CA VAL A 231 18.46 -8.02 10.37
C VAL A 231 19.50 -7.65 11.44
N ASP A 232 19.11 -7.65 12.72
CA ASP A 232 20.00 -7.27 13.83
C ASP A 232 21.16 -8.26 14.02
N ILE A 233 20.91 -9.55 13.83
CA ILE A 233 21.95 -10.60 13.83
C ILE A 233 22.61 -10.82 12.46
N ARG A 234 22.34 -9.93 11.48
CA ARG A 234 22.87 -9.98 10.11
C ARG A 234 22.48 -11.24 9.31
N SER A 235 21.40 -11.91 9.69
CA SER A 235 20.80 -13.04 8.96
C SER A 235 19.86 -12.54 7.86
N ILE A 236 20.44 -11.93 6.81
CA ILE A 236 19.65 -11.24 5.78
C ILE A 236 18.84 -12.19 4.89
N GLN A 237 19.33 -13.41 4.66
CA GLN A 237 18.58 -14.41 3.90
C GLN A 237 17.26 -14.80 4.59
N SER A 238 17.32 -15.03 5.91
CA SER A 238 16.13 -15.30 6.72
C SER A 238 15.20 -14.10 6.79
N ALA A 239 15.75 -12.89 6.95
CA ALA A 239 14.96 -11.66 6.93
C ALA A 239 14.19 -11.50 5.61
N THR A 240 14.84 -11.81 4.48
CA THR A 240 14.21 -11.76 3.15
C THR A 240 13.11 -12.80 3.01
N GLY A 241 13.35 -14.04 3.50
CA GLY A 241 12.32 -15.09 3.58
C GLY A 241 11.05 -14.63 4.30
N LEU A 242 11.23 -13.96 5.44
CA LEU A 242 10.12 -13.42 6.23
C LEU A 242 9.38 -12.29 5.50
N TYR A 243 10.08 -11.46 4.72
CA TYR A 243 9.42 -10.43 3.90
C TYR A 243 8.54 -11.00 2.78
N TYR A 244 8.89 -12.16 2.19
CA TYR A 244 8.00 -12.83 1.25
C TYR A 244 6.70 -13.30 1.92
N VAL A 245 6.76 -13.71 3.18
CA VAL A 245 5.54 -14.03 3.96
C VAL A 245 4.77 -12.75 4.28
N ALA A 246 5.48 -11.70 4.71
CA ALA A 246 4.87 -10.43 5.11
C ALA A 246 4.10 -9.75 3.97
N ILE A 247 4.61 -9.75 2.73
CA ILE A 247 3.89 -9.16 1.59
C ILE A 247 2.60 -9.91 1.26
N LEU A 248 2.59 -11.24 1.39
CA LEU A 248 1.40 -12.04 1.16
C LEU A 248 0.34 -11.77 2.23
N THR A 249 0.73 -11.76 3.50
CA THR A 249 -0.21 -11.55 4.60
C THR A 249 -0.71 -10.12 4.67
N ALA A 250 0.17 -9.14 4.45
CA ALA A 250 -0.21 -7.72 4.32
C ALA A 250 -1.14 -7.50 3.13
N GLY A 251 -0.82 -8.07 1.97
CA GLY A 251 -1.65 -7.95 0.78
C GLY A 251 -3.07 -8.45 1.02
N VAL A 252 -3.21 -9.66 1.57
CA VAL A 252 -4.54 -10.22 1.90
C VAL A 252 -5.25 -9.40 2.98
N ALA A 253 -4.54 -8.92 4.00
CA ALA A 253 -5.12 -8.04 5.02
C ALA A 253 -5.69 -6.75 4.40
N GLU A 254 -4.93 -6.08 3.54
CA GLU A 254 -5.38 -4.84 2.91
C GLU A 254 -6.54 -5.06 1.96
N PHE A 255 -6.55 -6.14 1.17
CA PHE A 255 -7.73 -6.50 0.38
C PHE A 255 -8.97 -6.70 1.25
N LEU A 256 -8.81 -7.38 2.40
CA LEU A 256 -9.91 -7.66 3.30
C LEU A 256 -10.44 -6.39 3.98
N VAL A 257 -9.57 -5.48 4.42
CA VAL A 257 -10.01 -4.22 5.04
C VAL A 257 -10.68 -3.28 4.04
N ARG A 258 -10.20 -3.23 2.78
CA ARG A 258 -10.86 -2.44 1.72
C ARG A 258 -12.19 -3.04 1.31
N TYR A 259 -12.30 -4.37 1.30
CA TYR A 259 -13.57 -5.05 1.13
C TYR A 259 -14.56 -4.66 2.24
N LEU A 260 -14.15 -4.69 3.50
CA LEU A 260 -15.02 -4.28 4.62
C LEU A 260 -15.36 -2.79 4.56
N MET A 261 -14.38 -1.93 4.28
CA MET A 261 -14.54 -0.47 4.22
C MET A 261 -15.58 -0.04 3.19
N LEU A 262 -15.48 -0.57 1.96
CA LEU A 262 -16.37 -0.19 0.86
C LEU A 262 -17.77 -0.81 0.96
N ASN A 263 -17.96 -1.79 1.84
CA ASN A 263 -19.25 -2.41 2.11
C ASN A 263 -19.86 -2.01 3.48
N ALA A 264 -19.21 -1.09 4.21
CA ALA A 264 -19.68 -0.59 5.51
C ALA A 264 -20.67 0.58 5.37
N THR A 265 -21.71 0.41 4.52
CA THR A 265 -22.76 1.39 4.20
C THR A 265 -24.10 1.12 4.88
#